data_AF-A0A8T1PAI1-F1
#
_entry.id   AF-A0A8T1PAI1-F1
#
_cell.length_a   1.000
_cell.length_b   1.000
_cell.length_c   1.000
_cell.angle_alpha   90.00
_cell.angle_beta   90.00
_cell.angle_gamma   90.00
#
_symmetry.space_group_name_H-M   'P 1'
#
loop_
_entity.id
_entity.type
_entity.pdbx_description
1 polymer ?
#
loop_
_entity_poly.entity_id
_entity_poly.type
_entity_poly.pdbx_seq_one_letter_code
_entity_poly.pdbx_strand_id
1 'polypeptide(L)'
;MKRCWRAYQQYKIVCNQHSAATKIRSHFLGWLSRRRFLNQRQASVKIQSNIRMKRCWRAYQQYKIDNSATVIQSFVRGWIVRRGACRRKHLIVAIQRHCRGWLIRRDFLFKREAVTKIQSAIRYVICWNTFRCQRHAALEIQRFVRGHITRKRLLGACSMRAVSPSGCLLKSSRWCLKSIELEMFLCSVVKLQKWWKSVLFLKLRTEAAVIIQSHFRAWLARQIAAREKHRIVVVQSYWKGYLARKELRGQLLDLRVRVQKSSTNVDDSQRIINRLLAALSELLNMKSVSGILHTCATLDMATEHSQKCCEELVSAGAIDTLLKLIRSVSRSIPDQEVLKHALLTLRNLACHPHLVEALIDSHGSVEIILWEFLRSKDEGFFIASELLKKICSTHKGVEAIRKLPTHLKRLQSLVEELTRKASHEKRNTRGPAARENVERRLREAIQVVKVAANGPV
;
A
#
# COMPACT_ATOMS: atom_id res chain seq x y z
N MET A 1 -78.57 -34.49 76.77
CA MET A 1 -77.41 -35.33 76.41
C MET A 1 -77.43 -35.90 74.99
N LYS A 2 -78.45 -36.68 74.54
CA LYS A 2 -78.46 -37.32 73.20
C LYS A 2 -78.30 -36.36 71.99
N ARG A 3 -78.89 -35.15 72.03
CA ARG A 3 -78.75 -34.12 70.97
C ARG A 3 -77.31 -33.61 70.84
N CYS A 4 -76.64 -33.31 71.95
CA CYS A 4 -75.26 -32.81 71.94
C CYS A 4 -74.28 -33.86 71.42
N TRP A 5 -74.49 -35.14 71.74
CA TRP A 5 -73.65 -36.22 71.23
C TRP A 5 -73.80 -36.42 69.71
N ARG A 6 -75.03 -36.34 69.16
CA ARG A 6 -75.26 -36.36 67.71
C ARG A 6 -74.59 -35.17 67.00
N ALA A 7 -74.67 -33.97 67.58
CA ALA A 7 -74.01 -32.78 67.04
C ALA A 7 -72.48 -32.92 67.03
N TYR A 8 -71.88 -33.47 68.09
CA TYR A 8 -70.45 -33.78 68.15
C TYR A 8 -70.03 -34.85 67.10
N GLN A 9 -70.84 -35.91 66.93
CA GLN A 9 -70.61 -36.94 65.91
C GLN A 9 -70.60 -36.32 64.49
N GLN A 10 -71.59 -35.47 64.20
CA GLN A 10 -71.72 -34.78 62.92
C GLN A 10 -70.52 -33.85 62.67
N TYR A 11 -70.11 -33.07 63.68
CA TYR A 11 -68.95 -32.19 63.62
C TYR A 11 -67.66 -32.98 63.33
N LYS A 12 -67.44 -34.12 64.02
CA LYS A 12 -66.29 -34.99 63.81
C LYS A 12 -66.24 -35.56 62.39
N ILE A 13 -67.38 -35.96 61.82
CA ILE A 13 -67.47 -36.45 60.43
C ILE A 13 -67.10 -35.34 59.44
N VAL A 14 -67.66 -34.13 59.63
CA VAL A 14 -67.36 -32.98 58.77
C VAL A 14 -65.88 -32.58 58.87
N CYS A 15 -65.29 -32.57 60.06
CA CYS A 15 -63.86 -32.32 60.25
C CYS A 15 -62.99 -33.38 59.56
N ASN A 16 -63.36 -34.66 59.64
CA ASN A 16 -62.64 -35.73 58.96
C ASN A 16 -62.74 -35.60 57.43
N GLN A 17 -63.91 -35.25 56.89
CA GLN A 17 -64.10 -34.97 55.46
C GLN A 17 -63.28 -33.77 55.01
N HIS A 18 -63.23 -32.69 55.79
CA HIS A 18 -62.38 -31.53 55.53
C HIS A 18 -60.89 -31.90 55.56
N SER A 19 -60.44 -32.70 56.53
CA SER A 19 -59.05 -33.17 56.61
C SER A 19 -58.67 -34.02 55.39
N ALA A 20 -59.53 -34.96 55.00
CA ALA A 20 -59.32 -35.79 53.81
C ALA A 20 -59.30 -34.95 52.52
N ALA A 21 -60.26 -34.02 52.35
CA ALA A 21 -60.29 -33.11 51.22
C ALA A 21 -59.06 -32.20 51.14
N THR A 22 -58.55 -31.75 52.29
CA THR A 22 -57.33 -30.94 52.39
C THR A 22 -56.10 -31.73 51.97
N LYS A 23 -56.00 -33.02 52.35
CA LYS A 23 -54.92 -33.92 51.90
C LYS A 23 -54.98 -34.18 50.39
N ILE A 24 -56.17 -34.45 49.84
CA ILE A 24 -56.33 -34.64 48.40
C ILE A 24 -55.92 -33.36 47.64
N ARG A 25 -56.38 -32.20 48.13
CA ARG A 25 -56.04 -30.90 47.57
C ARG A 25 -54.53 -30.64 47.61
N SER A 26 -53.86 -30.91 48.73
CA SER A 26 -52.41 -30.67 48.86
C SER A 26 -51.60 -31.57 47.93
N HIS A 27 -51.96 -32.87 47.82
CA HIS A 27 -51.34 -33.80 46.88
C HIS A 27 -51.56 -33.37 45.42
N PHE A 28 -52.76 -32.93 45.06
CA PHE A 28 -53.06 -32.46 43.71
C PHE A 28 -52.26 -31.20 43.35
N LEU A 29 -52.18 -30.22 44.26
CA LEU A 29 -51.40 -28.99 44.05
C LEU A 29 -49.89 -29.27 43.98
N GLY A 30 -49.39 -30.21 44.78
CA GLY A 30 -48.01 -30.68 44.70
C GLY A 30 -47.70 -31.35 43.37
N TRP A 31 -48.58 -32.24 42.90
CA TRP A 31 -48.48 -32.86 41.58
C TRP A 31 -48.48 -31.83 40.44
N LEU A 32 -49.40 -30.86 40.48
CA LEU A 32 -49.50 -29.81 39.47
C LEU A 32 -48.22 -28.95 39.41
N SER A 33 -47.69 -28.55 40.57
CA SER A 33 -46.45 -27.77 40.67
C SER A 33 -45.24 -28.56 40.15
N ARG A 34 -45.12 -29.83 40.53
CA ARG A 34 -44.05 -30.72 40.02
C ARG A 34 -44.14 -30.89 38.51
N ARG A 35 -45.34 -31.07 37.96
CA ARG A 35 -45.55 -31.20 36.50
C ARG A 35 -45.14 -29.92 35.76
N ARG A 36 -45.50 -28.74 36.28
CA ARG A 36 -45.06 -27.45 35.72
C ARG A 36 -43.53 -27.30 35.73
N PHE A 37 -42.88 -27.62 36.85
CA PHE A 37 -41.42 -27.57 36.97
C PHE A 37 -40.73 -28.52 35.98
N LEU A 38 -41.20 -29.76 35.85
CA LEU A 38 -40.65 -30.72 34.90
C LEU A 38 -40.80 -30.23 33.44
N ASN A 39 -41.95 -29.65 33.09
CA ASN A 39 -42.16 -29.07 31.77
C ASN A 39 -41.20 -27.90 31.50
N GLN A 40 -41.02 -26.99 32.47
CA GLN A 40 -40.06 -25.87 32.35
C GLN A 40 -38.62 -26.37 32.23
N ARG A 41 -38.22 -27.36 33.05
CA ARG A 41 -36.89 -27.97 32.98
C ARG A 41 -36.65 -28.64 31.64
N GLN A 42 -37.62 -29.38 31.11
CA GLN A 42 -37.52 -30.02 29.80
C GLN A 42 -37.38 -29.00 28.67
N ALA A 43 -38.15 -27.92 28.71
CA ALA A 43 -38.03 -26.82 27.76
C ALA A 43 -36.64 -26.17 27.84
N SER A 44 -36.15 -25.89 29.05
CA SER A 44 -34.81 -25.32 29.27
C SER A 44 -33.69 -26.21 28.73
N VAL A 45 -33.71 -27.52 29.03
CA VAL A 45 -32.73 -28.49 28.51
C VAL A 45 -32.76 -28.53 26.98
N LYS A 46 -33.95 -28.47 26.36
CA LYS A 46 -34.10 -28.48 24.90
C LYS A 46 -33.59 -27.18 24.25
N ILE A 47 -33.77 -26.04 24.90
CA ILE A 47 -33.18 -24.77 24.45
C ILE A 47 -31.66 -24.82 24.57
N GLN A 48 -31.14 -25.26 25.72
CA GLN A 48 -29.70 -25.37 25.97
C GLN A 48 -29.02 -26.33 24.98
N SER A 49 -29.62 -27.48 24.69
CA SER A 49 -29.07 -28.44 23.73
C SER A 49 -29.03 -27.85 22.31
N ASN A 50 -30.09 -27.16 21.88
CA ASN A 50 -30.11 -26.46 20.59
C ASN A 50 -29.06 -25.36 20.49
N ILE A 51 -28.84 -24.59 21.56
CA ILE A 51 -27.79 -23.56 21.60
C ILE A 51 -26.41 -24.19 21.48
N ARG A 52 -26.14 -25.27 22.23
CA ARG A 52 -24.87 -26.02 22.15
C ARG A 52 -24.64 -26.57 20.75
N MET A 53 -25.66 -27.20 20.14
CA MET A 53 -25.61 -27.70 18.76
C MET A 53 -25.28 -26.57 17.77
N LYS A 54 -25.96 -25.42 17.87
CA LYS A 54 -25.75 -24.27 16.98
C LYS A 54 -24.35 -23.67 17.12
N ARG A 55 -23.78 -23.66 18.33
CA ARG A 55 -22.38 -23.23 18.56
C ARG A 55 -21.39 -24.19 17.88
N CYS A 56 -21.54 -25.50 18.07
CA CYS A 56 -20.68 -26.50 17.42
C CYS A 56 -20.78 -26.41 15.89
N TRP A 57 -21.99 -26.26 15.35
CA TRP A 57 -22.19 -26.12 13.91
C TRP A 57 -21.51 -24.86 13.36
N ARG A 58 -21.62 -23.71 14.03
CA ARG A 58 -20.90 -22.48 13.64
C ARG A 58 -19.38 -22.66 13.67
N ALA A 59 -18.85 -23.29 14.72
CA ALA A 59 -17.42 -23.57 14.82
C ALA A 59 -16.92 -24.48 13.67
N TYR A 60 -17.71 -25.51 13.33
CA TYR A 60 -17.40 -26.38 12.19
C TYR A 60 -17.45 -25.64 10.84
N GLN A 61 -18.43 -24.76 10.64
CA GLN A 61 -18.49 -23.93 9.42
C GLN A 61 -17.30 -22.99 9.32
N GLN A 62 -16.88 -22.37 10.44
CA GLN A 62 -15.69 -21.52 10.47
C GLN A 62 -14.43 -22.33 10.13
N TYR A 63 -14.24 -23.50 10.75
CA TYR A 63 -13.15 -24.42 10.42
C TYR A 63 -13.13 -24.80 8.94
N LYS A 64 -14.30 -25.06 8.33
CA LYS A 64 -14.39 -25.39 6.89
C LYS A 64 -13.95 -24.23 6.01
N ILE A 65 -14.34 -22.99 6.36
CA ILE A 65 -13.92 -21.77 5.65
C ILE A 65 -12.39 -21.60 5.79
N ASP A 66 -11.87 -21.69 7.01
CA ASP A 66 -10.44 -21.50 7.30
C ASP A 66 -9.57 -22.56 6.62
N ASN A 67 -10.02 -23.82 6.62
CA ASN A 67 -9.31 -24.90 5.94
C ASN A 67 -9.33 -24.70 4.41
N SER A 68 -10.47 -24.32 3.84
CA SER A 68 -10.57 -24.00 2.40
C SER A 68 -9.65 -22.85 2.01
N ALA A 69 -9.62 -21.79 2.83
CA ALA A 69 -8.71 -20.66 2.63
C ALA A 69 -7.25 -21.09 2.70
N THR A 70 -6.89 -21.93 3.68
CA THR A 70 -5.52 -22.46 3.85
C THR A 70 -5.07 -23.26 2.62
N VAL A 71 -5.96 -24.11 2.09
CA VAL A 71 -5.70 -24.88 0.86
C VAL A 71 -5.47 -23.94 -0.33
N ILE A 72 -6.38 -22.98 -0.57
CA ILE A 72 -6.24 -22.04 -1.69
C ILE A 72 -4.93 -21.24 -1.57
N GLN A 73 -4.63 -20.73 -0.38
CA GLN A 73 -3.42 -19.96 -0.14
C GLN A 73 -2.15 -20.79 -0.35
N SER A 74 -2.12 -22.07 0.03
CA SER A 74 -0.96 -22.95 -0.19
C SER A 74 -0.70 -23.19 -1.69
N PHE A 75 -1.75 -23.38 -2.48
CA PHE A 75 -1.65 -23.49 -3.94
C PHE A 75 -1.12 -22.20 -4.58
N VAL A 76 -1.64 -21.04 -4.17
CA VAL A 76 -1.19 -19.73 -4.68
C VAL A 76 0.27 -19.48 -4.34
N ARG A 77 0.69 -19.70 -3.07
CA ARG A 77 2.10 -19.55 -2.65
C ARG A 77 3.00 -20.48 -3.46
N GLY A 78 2.61 -21.74 -3.63
CA GLY A 78 3.35 -22.71 -4.46
C GLY A 78 3.45 -22.29 -5.93
N TRP A 79 2.38 -21.76 -6.52
CA TRP A 79 2.37 -21.26 -7.90
C TRP A 79 3.30 -20.05 -8.08
N ILE A 80 3.31 -19.09 -7.16
CA ILE A 80 4.20 -17.92 -7.22
C ILE A 80 5.67 -18.36 -7.24
N VAL A 81 6.06 -19.27 -6.33
CA VAL A 81 7.44 -19.77 -6.25
C VAL A 81 7.84 -20.52 -7.53
N ARG A 82 6.98 -21.44 -8.02
CA ARG A 82 7.23 -22.18 -9.26
C ARG A 82 7.36 -21.24 -10.47
N ARG A 83 6.47 -20.26 -10.60
CA ARG A 83 6.51 -19.28 -11.69
C ARG A 83 7.81 -18.47 -11.67
N GLY A 84 8.24 -18.03 -10.48
CA GLY A 84 9.52 -17.34 -10.30
C GLY A 84 10.72 -18.20 -10.71
N ALA A 85 10.74 -19.46 -10.28
CA ALA A 85 11.80 -20.41 -10.63
C ALA A 85 11.84 -20.71 -12.14
N CYS A 86 10.70 -20.96 -12.79
CA CYS A 86 10.61 -21.18 -14.23
C CYS A 86 11.13 -19.97 -15.01
N ARG A 87 10.76 -18.74 -14.59
CA ARG A 87 11.23 -17.51 -15.24
C ARG A 87 12.75 -17.35 -15.13
N ARG A 88 13.32 -17.59 -13.94
CA ARG A 88 14.78 -17.57 -13.73
C ARG A 88 15.48 -18.60 -14.60
N LYS A 89 15.00 -19.85 -14.63
CA LYS A 89 15.56 -20.92 -15.47
C LYS A 89 15.54 -20.54 -16.95
N HIS A 90 14.44 -19.99 -17.45
CA HIS A 90 14.34 -19.54 -18.84
C HIS A 90 15.36 -18.44 -19.17
N LEU A 91 15.52 -17.45 -18.29
CA LEU A 91 16.52 -16.39 -18.47
C LEU A 91 17.96 -16.94 -18.46
N ILE A 92 18.28 -17.85 -17.54
CA ILE A 92 19.60 -18.49 -17.48
C ILE A 92 19.89 -19.23 -18.78
N VAL A 93 18.96 -20.05 -19.27
CA VAL A 93 19.11 -20.78 -20.53
C VAL A 93 19.27 -19.81 -21.71
N ALA A 94 18.52 -18.71 -21.74
CA ALA A 94 18.64 -17.69 -22.78
C ALA A 94 20.02 -17.01 -22.79
N ILE A 95 20.56 -16.68 -21.61
CA ILE A 95 21.92 -16.11 -21.48
C ILE A 95 22.95 -17.14 -21.94
N GLN A 96 22.86 -18.38 -21.44
CA GLN A 96 23.78 -19.47 -21.81
C GLN A 96 23.78 -19.70 -23.32
N ARG A 97 22.61 -19.73 -23.98
CA ARG A 97 22.52 -19.88 -25.44
C ARG A 97 23.23 -18.74 -26.16
N HIS A 98 23.09 -17.50 -25.67
CA HIS A 98 23.67 -16.33 -26.31
C HIS A 98 25.19 -16.31 -26.15
N CYS A 99 25.69 -16.59 -24.95
CA CYS A 99 27.12 -16.70 -24.67
C CYS A 99 27.78 -17.79 -25.52
N ARG A 100 27.20 -18.99 -25.56
CA ARG A 100 27.71 -20.10 -26.40
C ARG A 100 27.74 -19.71 -27.88
N GLY A 101 26.66 -19.11 -28.38
CA GLY A 101 26.61 -18.64 -29.77
C GLY A 101 27.61 -17.52 -30.08
N TRP A 102 27.85 -16.61 -29.13
CA TRP A 102 28.84 -15.54 -29.28
C TRP A 102 30.27 -16.09 -29.33
N LEU A 103 30.63 -17.02 -28.43
CA LEU A 103 31.95 -17.66 -28.41
C LEU A 103 32.28 -18.32 -29.76
N ILE A 104 31.37 -19.15 -30.28
CA ILE A 104 31.58 -19.84 -31.56
C ILE A 104 31.75 -18.84 -32.71
N ARG A 105 30.90 -17.79 -32.78
CA ARG A 105 31.02 -16.77 -33.82
C ARG A 105 32.31 -15.98 -33.73
N ARG A 106 32.73 -15.62 -32.51
CA ARG A 106 33.99 -14.90 -32.28
C ARG A 106 35.18 -15.71 -32.77
N ASP A 107 35.24 -16.98 -32.40
CA ASP A 107 36.34 -17.87 -32.79
C ASP A 107 36.36 -18.11 -34.30
N PHE A 108 35.19 -18.28 -34.93
CA PHE A 108 35.07 -18.37 -36.38
C PHE A 108 35.55 -17.09 -37.08
N LEU A 109 35.12 -15.92 -36.62
CA LEU A 109 35.51 -14.63 -37.20
C LEU A 109 37.03 -14.41 -37.09
N PHE A 110 37.62 -14.74 -35.94
CA PHE A 110 39.06 -14.64 -35.74
C PHE A 110 39.83 -15.53 -36.72
N LYS A 111 39.42 -16.79 -36.88
CA LYS A 111 40.00 -17.71 -37.87
C LYS A 111 39.83 -17.19 -39.30
N ARG A 112 38.64 -16.69 -39.65
CA ARG A 112 38.35 -16.15 -40.98
C ARG A 112 39.21 -14.92 -41.29
N GLU A 113 39.39 -14.03 -40.32
CA GLU A 113 40.24 -12.85 -40.48
C GLU A 113 41.71 -13.24 -40.70
N ALA A 114 42.23 -14.20 -39.92
CA ALA A 114 43.57 -14.72 -40.10
C ALA A 114 43.76 -15.33 -41.50
N VAL A 115 42.83 -16.18 -41.95
CA VAL A 115 42.85 -16.77 -43.30
C VAL A 115 42.82 -15.68 -44.37
N THR A 116 41.98 -14.67 -44.24
CA THR A 116 41.88 -13.57 -45.21
C THR A 116 43.20 -12.80 -45.32
N LYS A 117 43.86 -12.52 -44.18
CA LYS A 117 45.18 -11.87 -44.14
C LYS A 117 46.23 -12.73 -44.86
N ILE A 118 46.31 -14.02 -44.54
CA ILE A 118 47.25 -14.95 -45.19
C ILE A 118 47.00 -15.02 -46.70
N GLN A 119 45.76 -15.22 -47.12
CA GLN A 119 45.38 -15.28 -48.54
C GLN A 119 45.75 -14.00 -49.28
N SER A 120 45.53 -12.83 -48.66
CA SER A 120 45.89 -11.54 -49.26
C SER A 120 47.41 -11.39 -49.44
N ALA A 121 48.20 -11.82 -48.44
CA ALA A 121 49.66 -11.80 -48.51
C ALA A 121 50.21 -12.74 -49.59
N ILE A 122 49.67 -13.96 -49.69
CA ILE A 122 50.07 -14.92 -50.73
C ILE A 122 49.75 -14.37 -52.12
N ARG A 123 48.54 -13.84 -52.34
CA ARG A 123 48.15 -13.21 -53.61
C ARG A 123 49.08 -12.06 -53.98
N TYR A 124 49.46 -11.24 -53.00
CA TYR A 124 50.43 -10.17 -53.18
C TYR A 124 51.80 -10.73 -53.63
N VAL A 125 52.34 -11.74 -52.95
CA VAL A 125 53.64 -12.34 -53.29
C VAL A 125 53.64 -12.94 -54.69
N ILE A 126 52.57 -13.65 -55.09
CA ILE A 126 52.44 -14.21 -56.45
C ILE A 126 52.46 -13.09 -57.50
N CYS A 127 51.66 -12.04 -57.29
CA CYS A 127 51.61 -10.88 -58.19
C CYS A 127 52.97 -10.16 -58.26
N TRP A 128 53.63 -9.98 -57.11
CA TRP A 128 54.94 -9.35 -57.05
C TRP A 128 56.02 -10.16 -57.78
N ASN A 129 56.04 -11.48 -57.60
CA ASN A 129 57.00 -12.36 -58.27
C ASN A 129 56.79 -12.38 -59.78
N THR A 130 55.54 -12.47 -60.25
CA THR A 130 55.21 -12.43 -61.68
C THR A 130 55.63 -11.09 -62.30
N PHE A 131 55.33 -9.96 -61.66
CA PHE A 131 55.81 -8.64 -62.08
C PHE A 131 57.34 -8.56 -62.11
N ARG A 132 58.03 -9.09 -61.09
CA ARG A 132 59.49 -9.10 -61.02
C ARG A 132 60.12 -9.89 -62.18
N CYS A 133 59.56 -11.05 -62.51
CA CYS A 133 60.00 -11.86 -63.65
C CYS A 133 59.79 -11.12 -64.98
N GLN A 134 58.61 -10.54 -65.20
CA GLN A 134 58.32 -9.76 -66.41
C GLN A 134 59.25 -8.54 -66.53
N ARG A 135 59.48 -7.82 -65.43
CA ARG A 135 60.40 -6.69 -65.38
C ARG A 135 61.83 -7.11 -65.69
N HIS A 136 62.31 -8.23 -65.14
CA HIS A 136 63.65 -8.74 -65.44
C HIS A 136 63.79 -9.09 -66.94
N ALA A 137 62.82 -9.80 -67.51
CA ALA A 137 62.81 -10.12 -68.94
C ALA A 137 62.81 -8.84 -69.81
N ALA A 138 61.99 -7.85 -69.46
CA ALA A 138 61.96 -6.57 -70.16
C ALA A 138 63.30 -5.82 -70.08
N LEU A 139 63.96 -5.81 -68.91
CA LEU A 139 65.27 -5.19 -68.73
C LEU A 139 66.36 -5.91 -69.55
N GLU A 140 66.35 -7.23 -69.62
CA GLU A 140 67.28 -8.00 -70.45
C GLU A 140 67.09 -7.68 -71.93
N ILE A 141 65.85 -7.68 -72.44
CA ILE A 141 65.53 -7.29 -73.81
C ILE A 141 66.02 -5.87 -74.09
N GLN A 142 65.70 -4.91 -73.21
CA GLN A 142 66.14 -3.53 -73.33
C GLN A 142 67.67 -3.42 -73.34
N ARG A 143 68.37 -4.20 -72.52
CA ARG A 143 69.84 -4.25 -72.46
C ARG A 143 70.42 -4.73 -73.80
N PHE A 144 69.88 -5.81 -74.37
CA PHE A 144 70.32 -6.33 -75.67
C PHE A 144 70.04 -5.34 -76.80
N VAL A 145 68.84 -4.76 -76.86
CA VAL A 145 68.47 -3.76 -77.89
C VAL A 145 69.37 -2.53 -77.79
N ARG A 146 69.60 -1.99 -76.59
CA ARG A 146 70.52 -0.86 -76.39
C ARG A 146 71.94 -1.22 -76.81
N GLY A 147 72.42 -2.41 -76.44
CA GLY A 147 73.73 -2.91 -76.87
C GLY A 147 73.85 -3.04 -78.39
N HIS A 148 72.82 -3.58 -79.06
CA HIS A 148 72.76 -3.70 -80.51
C HIS A 148 72.77 -2.32 -81.20
N ILE A 149 71.96 -1.36 -80.72
CA ILE A 149 71.96 0.01 -81.24
C ILE A 149 73.34 0.65 -81.11
N THR A 150 74.01 0.52 -79.96
CA THR A 150 75.36 1.06 -79.75
C THR A 150 76.38 0.38 -80.66
N ARG A 151 76.35 -0.95 -80.82
CA ARG A 151 77.24 -1.65 -81.76
C ARG A 151 76.99 -1.27 -83.22
N LYS A 152 75.72 -1.12 -83.63
CA LYS A 152 75.36 -0.65 -84.98
C LYS A 152 75.81 0.79 -85.21
N ARG A 153 75.76 1.65 -84.18
CA ARG A 153 76.35 3.01 -84.23
C ARG A 153 77.87 2.99 -84.31
N LEU A 154 78.56 2.10 -83.60
CA LEU A 154 80.03 1.96 -83.68
C LEU A 154 80.48 1.39 -85.03
N LEU A 155 79.77 0.38 -85.55
CA LEU A 155 80.03 -0.17 -86.89
C LEU A 155 79.65 0.83 -88.00
N GLY A 156 78.61 1.64 -87.81
CA GLY A 156 78.29 2.78 -88.67
C GLY A 156 79.31 3.93 -88.57
N ALA A 157 79.93 4.11 -87.39
CA ALA A 157 80.99 5.10 -87.16
C ALA A 157 82.36 4.65 -87.71
N CYS A 158 82.58 3.36 -87.97
CA CYS A 158 83.75 2.89 -88.71
C CYS A 158 83.73 3.25 -90.20
N SER A 159 82.61 3.75 -90.75
CA SER A 159 82.53 4.21 -92.13
C SER A 159 82.55 5.73 -92.32
N MET A 160 82.63 6.54 -91.25
CA MET A 160 82.78 7.99 -91.39
C MET A 160 83.71 8.55 -90.31
N ARG A 161 84.97 8.75 -90.68
CA ARG A 161 85.91 9.60 -89.98
C ARG A 161 85.88 10.97 -90.66
N ALA A 162 85.53 12.02 -89.93
CA ALA A 162 86.22 13.32 -89.96
C ALA A 162 85.60 14.29 -88.93
N VAL A 163 86.36 14.57 -87.87
CA VAL A 163 86.87 15.91 -87.49
C VAL A 163 85.88 16.77 -86.69
N SER A 164 86.09 16.76 -85.37
CA SER A 164 85.83 17.86 -84.42
C SER A 164 86.93 18.94 -84.60
N PRO A 165 86.79 20.23 -84.19
CA PRO A 165 86.36 20.57 -82.82
C PRO A 165 85.69 21.94 -82.56
N SER A 166 85.40 22.15 -81.25
CA SER A 166 84.99 23.38 -80.54
C SER A 166 83.50 23.70 -80.56
N GLY A 167 82.82 24.02 -79.46
CA GLY A 167 83.24 24.18 -78.07
C GLY A 167 82.24 25.09 -77.34
N CYS A 168 81.50 24.50 -76.40
CA CYS A 168 80.80 25.12 -75.26
C CYS A 168 79.51 25.96 -75.47
N LEU A 169 78.36 25.40 -75.04
CA LEU A 169 77.41 26.02 -74.09
C LEU A 169 76.22 25.06 -73.84
N LEU A 170 76.17 24.49 -72.63
CA LEU A 170 75.03 23.94 -71.85
C LEU A 170 75.37 22.63 -71.13
N LYS A 171 76.07 22.73 -70.00
CA LYS A 171 75.98 21.76 -68.90
C LYS A 171 75.11 22.36 -67.80
N SER A 172 73.78 22.32 -67.97
CA SER A 172 72.84 22.67 -66.89
C SER A 172 71.52 21.87 -66.93
N SER A 173 71.15 21.28 -68.08
CA SER A 173 69.83 20.62 -68.23
C SER A 173 69.69 19.25 -67.58
N ARG A 174 70.79 18.54 -67.25
CA ARG A 174 70.72 17.12 -66.84
C ARG A 174 70.33 16.88 -65.38
N TRP A 175 70.63 17.83 -64.49
CA TRP A 175 70.23 17.77 -63.07
C TRP A 175 68.82 18.32 -62.86
N CYS A 176 68.43 19.33 -63.64
CA CYS A 176 67.08 19.90 -63.63
C CYS A 176 66.01 18.88 -64.09
N LEU A 177 66.26 18.13 -65.16
CA LEU A 177 65.31 17.13 -65.68
C LEU A 177 65.07 15.96 -64.72
N LYS A 178 66.10 15.46 -64.03
CA LYS A 178 65.95 14.41 -63.00
C LYS A 178 65.23 14.91 -61.76
N SER A 179 65.43 16.18 -61.38
CA SER A 179 64.72 16.79 -60.25
C SER A 179 63.22 16.93 -60.56
N ILE A 180 62.87 17.40 -61.76
CA ILE A 180 61.49 17.59 -62.20
C ILE A 180 60.76 16.24 -62.34
N GLU A 181 61.39 15.19 -62.89
CA GLU A 181 60.79 13.86 -62.99
C GLU A 181 60.47 13.25 -61.62
N LEU A 182 61.37 13.41 -60.64
CA LEU A 182 61.20 12.90 -59.28
C LEU A 182 60.12 13.68 -58.53
N GLU A 183 60.05 14.99 -58.73
CA GLU A 183 59.02 15.86 -58.18
C GLU A 183 57.63 15.55 -58.77
N MET A 184 57.53 15.31 -60.09
CA MET A 184 56.30 14.85 -60.74
C MET A 184 55.82 13.50 -60.21
N PHE A 185 56.73 12.56 -59.98
CA PHE A 185 56.42 11.26 -59.37
C PHE A 185 55.90 11.41 -57.93
N LEU A 186 56.59 12.20 -57.10
CA LEU A 186 56.19 12.46 -55.72
C LEU A 186 54.83 13.19 -55.67
N CYS A 187 54.59 14.18 -56.52
CA CYS A 187 53.29 14.84 -56.64
C CYS A 187 52.18 13.86 -57.05
N SER A 188 52.46 12.91 -57.93
CA SER A 188 51.50 11.88 -58.36
C SER A 188 51.18 10.92 -57.21
N VAL A 189 52.17 10.51 -56.42
CA VAL A 189 52.00 9.68 -55.22
C VAL A 189 51.16 10.41 -54.17
N VAL A 190 51.44 11.69 -53.91
CA VAL A 190 50.66 12.50 -52.94
C VAL A 190 49.21 12.69 -53.42
N LYS A 191 48.97 12.89 -54.71
CA LYS A 191 47.60 12.96 -55.28
C LYS A 191 46.86 11.64 -55.09
N LEU A 192 47.50 10.50 -55.35
CA LEU A 192 46.91 9.18 -55.15
C LEU A 192 46.60 8.92 -53.66
N GLN A 193 47.51 9.29 -52.77
CA GLN A 193 47.31 9.17 -51.32
C GLN A 193 46.18 10.05 -50.82
N LYS A 194 46.09 11.31 -51.28
CA LYS A 194 44.97 12.22 -50.94
C LYS A 194 43.64 11.66 -51.45
N TRP A 195 43.59 11.20 -52.69
CA TRP A 195 42.39 10.57 -53.27
C TRP A 195 41.95 9.35 -52.47
N TRP A 196 42.88 8.45 -52.13
CA TRP A 196 42.56 7.25 -51.34
C TRP A 196 42.05 7.59 -49.94
N LYS A 197 42.65 8.60 -49.27
CA LYS A 197 42.14 9.11 -47.99
C LYS A 197 40.72 9.66 -48.12
N SER A 198 40.41 10.39 -49.19
CA SER A 198 39.05 10.89 -49.46
C SER A 198 38.05 9.74 -49.70
N VAL A 199 38.43 8.70 -50.44
CA VAL A 199 37.59 7.51 -50.66
C VAL A 199 37.32 6.78 -49.34
N LEU A 200 38.35 6.58 -48.51
CA LEU A 200 38.19 5.95 -47.20
C LEU A 200 37.30 6.78 -46.26
N PHE A 201 37.48 8.10 -46.25
CA PHE A 201 36.66 9.01 -45.45
C PHE A 201 35.18 9.00 -45.89
N LEU A 202 34.92 8.97 -47.20
CA LEU A 202 33.55 8.85 -47.73
C LEU A 202 32.92 7.51 -47.32
N LYS A 203 33.66 6.41 -47.40
CA LYS A 203 33.19 5.08 -46.97
C LYS A 203 32.80 5.09 -45.48
N LEU A 204 33.65 5.62 -44.60
CA LEU A 204 33.34 5.75 -43.17
C LEU A 204 32.10 6.62 -42.92
N ARG A 205 31.94 7.74 -43.64
CA ARG A 205 30.73 8.58 -43.54
C ARG A 205 29.48 7.85 -43.98
N THR A 206 29.54 7.07 -45.06
CA THR A 206 28.39 6.29 -45.53
C THR A 206 28.01 5.18 -44.54
N GLU A 207 28.99 4.47 -43.98
CA GLU A 207 28.73 3.44 -42.95
C GLU A 207 28.12 4.06 -41.69
N ALA A 208 28.66 5.18 -41.21
CA ALA A 208 28.09 5.91 -40.07
C ALA A 208 26.67 6.42 -40.35
N ALA A 209 26.42 6.98 -41.54
CA ALA A 209 25.10 7.45 -41.94
C ALA A 209 24.08 6.30 -41.99
N VAL A 210 24.44 5.14 -42.53
CA VAL A 210 23.57 3.95 -42.56
C VAL A 210 23.25 3.48 -41.14
N ILE A 211 24.23 3.45 -40.23
CA ILE A 211 24.01 3.08 -38.83
C ILE A 211 23.03 4.06 -38.17
N ILE A 212 23.29 5.37 -38.26
CA ILE A 212 22.42 6.40 -37.67
C ILE A 212 21.01 6.33 -38.24
N GLN A 213 20.86 6.21 -39.56
CA GLN A 213 19.57 6.07 -40.23
C GLN A 213 18.84 4.80 -39.79
N SER A 214 19.55 3.68 -39.62
CA SER A 214 18.94 2.42 -39.16
C SER A 214 18.40 2.53 -37.73
N HIS A 215 19.14 3.17 -36.83
CA HIS A 215 18.70 3.43 -35.46
C HIS A 215 17.51 4.38 -35.41
N PHE A 216 17.53 5.44 -36.23
CA PHE A 216 16.42 6.38 -36.33
C PHE A 216 15.15 5.71 -36.86
N ARG A 217 15.24 4.92 -37.95
CA ARG A 217 14.10 4.14 -38.49
C ARG A 217 13.54 3.18 -37.46
N ALA A 218 14.41 2.45 -36.73
CA ALA A 218 13.99 1.55 -35.67
C ALA A 218 13.33 2.29 -34.49
N TRP A 219 13.84 3.46 -34.11
CA TRP A 219 13.22 4.32 -33.09
C TRP A 219 11.84 4.81 -33.54
N LEU A 220 11.72 5.30 -34.77
CA LEU A 220 10.45 5.79 -35.32
C LEU A 220 9.40 4.68 -35.38
N ALA A 221 9.77 3.48 -35.84
CA ALA A 221 8.88 2.32 -35.89
C ALA A 221 8.38 1.94 -34.48
N ARG A 222 9.25 1.95 -33.47
CA ARG A 222 8.87 1.69 -32.07
C ARG A 222 7.92 2.75 -31.53
N GLN A 223 8.13 4.03 -31.86
CA GLN A 223 7.25 5.12 -31.45
C GLN A 223 5.86 5.00 -32.06
N ILE A 224 5.78 4.70 -33.37
CA ILE A 224 4.49 4.50 -34.06
C ILE A 224 3.75 3.31 -33.44
N ALA A 225 4.42 2.17 -33.26
CA ALA A 225 3.81 0.98 -32.66
C ALA A 225 3.34 1.21 -31.21
N ALA A 226 4.09 2.00 -30.41
CA ALA A 226 3.71 2.34 -29.06
C ALA A 226 2.45 3.22 -29.02
N ARG A 227 2.36 4.23 -29.90
CA ARG A 227 1.16 5.08 -30.04
C ARG A 227 -0.06 4.27 -30.46
N GLU A 228 0.10 3.38 -31.43
CA GLU A 228 -1.00 2.55 -31.91
C GLU A 228 -1.49 1.59 -30.82
N LYS A 229 -0.56 0.94 -30.11
CA LYS A 229 -0.90 0.10 -28.95
C LYS A 229 -1.66 0.89 -27.88
N HIS A 230 -1.24 2.12 -27.59
CA HIS A 230 -1.93 2.96 -26.61
C HIS A 230 -3.37 3.26 -27.04
N ARG A 231 -3.58 3.64 -28.31
CA ARG A 231 -4.92 3.88 -28.87
C ARG A 231 -5.81 2.64 -28.75
N ILE A 232 -5.30 1.46 -29.13
CA ILE A 232 -6.02 0.19 -29.02
C ILE A 232 -6.41 -0.09 -27.56
N VAL A 233 -5.49 0.07 -26.62
CA VAL A 233 -5.74 -0.15 -25.19
C VAL A 233 -6.83 0.78 -24.66
N VAL A 234 -6.82 2.06 -25.08
CA VAL A 234 -7.84 3.04 -24.71
C VAL A 234 -9.21 2.63 -25.25
N VAL A 235 -9.32 2.28 -26.54
CA VAL A 235 -10.60 1.83 -27.11
C VAL A 235 -11.10 0.56 -26.41
N GLN A 236 -10.20 -0.40 -26.16
CA GLN A 236 -10.54 -1.63 -25.43
C GLN A 236 -10.99 -1.37 -23.99
N SER A 237 -10.40 -0.39 -23.29
CA SER A 237 -10.81 -0.05 -21.93
C SER A 237 -12.21 0.57 -21.90
N TYR A 238 -12.53 1.45 -22.85
CA TYR A 238 -13.87 2.01 -23.01
C TYR A 238 -14.91 0.92 -23.29
N TRP A 239 -14.61 -0.01 -24.20
CA TRP A 239 -15.51 -1.11 -24.55
C TRP A 239 -15.76 -2.06 -23.37
N LYS A 240 -14.70 -2.47 -22.66
CA LYS A 240 -14.81 -3.29 -21.45
C LYS A 240 -15.64 -2.60 -20.37
N GLY A 241 -15.42 -1.30 -20.17
CA GLY A 241 -16.22 -0.49 -19.24
C GLY A 241 -17.69 -0.41 -19.64
N TYR A 242 -17.98 -0.28 -20.93
CA TYR A 242 -19.35 -0.28 -21.45
C TYR A 242 -20.04 -1.63 -21.23
N LEU A 243 -19.38 -2.75 -21.56
CA LEU A 243 -19.92 -4.10 -21.33
C LEU A 243 -20.26 -4.32 -19.85
N ALA A 244 -19.33 -3.98 -18.95
CA ALA A 244 -19.56 -4.11 -17.50
C ALA A 244 -20.78 -3.29 -17.03
N ARG A 245 -20.93 -2.04 -17.52
CA ARG A 245 -22.09 -1.20 -17.19
C ARG A 245 -23.39 -1.71 -17.81
N LYS A 246 -23.35 -2.27 -19.02
CA LYS A 246 -24.51 -2.85 -19.70
C LYS A 246 -25.05 -4.05 -18.93
N GLU A 247 -24.17 -4.94 -18.49
CA GLU A 247 -24.50 -6.12 -17.68
C GLU A 247 -25.08 -5.71 -16.32
N LEU A 248 -24.52 -4.68 -15.68
CA LEU A 248 -24.97 -4.21 -14.36
C LEU A 248 -26.25 -3.35 -14.40
N ARG A 249 -26.75 -2.97 -15.59
CA ARG A 249 -27.88 -2.02 -15.72
C ARG A 249 -29.16 -2.55 -15.09
N GLY A 250 -29.45 -3.83 -15.24
CA GLY A 250 -30.62 -4.47 -14.61
C GLY A 250 -30.51 -4.50 -13.09
N GLN A 251 -29.33 -4.85 -12.56
CA GLN A 251 -29.07 -4.87 -11.11
C GLN A 251 -29.13 -3.48 -10.49
N LEU A 252 -28.64 -2.45 -11.20
CA LEU A 252 -28.72 -1.05 -10.75
C LEU A 252 -30.15 -0.53 -10.71
N LEU A 253 -30.99 -0.91 -11.69
CA LEU A 253 -32.41 -0.56 -11.69
C LEU A 253 -33.14 -1.22 -10.51
N ASP A 254 -32.92 -2.52 -10.29
CA ASP A 254 -33.47 -3.23 -9.13
C ASP A 254 -33.00 -2.61 -7.81
N LEU A 255 -31.71 -2.29 -7.69
CA LEU A 255 -31.16 -1.64 -6.50
C LEU A 255 -31.80 -0.26 -6.27
N ARG A 256 -32.00 0.53 -7.33
CA ARG A 256 -32.65 1.84 -7.24
C ARG A 256 -34.11 1.71 -6.80
N VAL A 257 -34.86 0.74 -7.33
CA VAL A 257 -36.24 0.46 -6.92
C VAL A 257 -36.29 0.02 -5.46
N ARG A 258 -35.38 -0.85 -5.02
CA ARG A 258 -35.31 -1.30 -3.61
C ARG A 258 -34.98 -0.15 -2.67
N VAL A 259 -34.03 0.72 -3.03
CA VAL A 259 -33.68 1.91 -2.25
C VAL A 259 -34.88 2.84 -2.14
N GLN A 260 -35.60 3.08 -3.24
CA GLN A 260 -36.78 3.93 -3.24
C GLN A 260 -37.93 3.34 -2.41
N LYS A 261 -38.19 2.03 -2.54
CA LYS A 261 -39.17 1.31 -1.72
C LYS A 261 -38.80 1.32 -0.23
N SER A 262 -37.52 1.22 0.11
CA SER A 262 -37.09 1.37 1.51
C SER A 262 -37.29 2.81 1.99
N SER A 263 -37.01 3.81 1.16
CA SER A 263 -37.15 5.22 1.51
C SER A 263 -38.60 5.63 1.75
N THR A 264 -39.58 5.07 1.02
CA THR A 264 -41.01 5.35 1.24
C THR A 264 -41.56 4.75 2.53
N ASN A 265 -40.88 3.74 3.08
CA ASN A 265 -41.29 3.05 4.31
C ASN A 265 -40.59 3.59 5.56
N VAL A 266 -39.74 4.63 5.44
CA VAL A 266 -39.10 5.27 6.58
C VAL A 266 -40.11 6.16 7.28
N ASP A 267 -40.59 5.71 8.44
CA ASP A 267 -41.31 6.55 9.39
C ASP A 267 -40.32 7.51 10.09
N ASP A 268 -40.77 8.71 10.41
CA ASP A 268 -39.92 9.73 11.05
C ASP A 268 -39.40 9.24 12.41
N SER A 269 -40.19 8.42 13.13
CA SER A 269 -39.74 7.78 14.38
C SER A 269 -38.53 6.84 14.19
N GLN A 270 -38.30 6.32 12.99
CA GLN A 270 -37.21 5.40 12.67
C GLN A 270 -35.93 6.12 12.24
N ARG A 271 -35.99 7.44 12.01
CA ARG A 271 -34.79 8.25 11.76
C ARG A 271 -33.86 8.14 12.95
N ILE A 272 -32.57 7.97 12.67
CA ILE A 272 -31.53 7.77 13.70
C ILE A 272 -31.62 8.86 14.78
N ILE A 273 -31.77 10.13 14.39
CA ILE A 273 -31.91 11.27 15.33
C ILE A 273 -33.13 11.06 16.25
N ASN A 274 -34.31 10.78 15.72
CA ASN A 274 -35.53 10.64 16.53
C ASN A 274 -35.47 9.43 17.48
N ARG A 275 -34.84 8.32 17.05
CA ARG A 275 -34.58 7.17 17.92
C ARG A 275 -33.60 7.49 19.04
N LEU A 276 -32.57 8.29 18.76
CA LEU A 276 -31.59 8.71 19.75
C LEU A 276 -32.18 9.69 20.76
N LEU A 277 -33.04 10.61 20.31
CA LEU A 277 -33.76 11.53 21.20
C LEU A 277 -34.67 10.78 22.18
N ALA A 278 -35.44 9.80 21.68
CA ALA A 278 -36.25 8.94 22.54
C ALA A 278 -35.38 8.14 23.53
N ALA A 279 -34.30 7.52 23.05
CA ALA A 279 -33.38 6.77 23.90
C ALA A 279 -32.71 7.65 24.96
N LEU A 280 -32.38 8.90 24.62
CA LEU A 280 -31.80 9.88 25.55
C LEU A 280 -32.79 10.22 26.67
N SER A 281 -34.07 10.46 26.35
CA SER A 281 -35.10 10.74 27.35
C SER A 281 -35.35 9.59 28.33
N GLU A 282 -35.12 8.34 27.88
CA GLU A 282 -35.29 7.15 28.71
C GLU A 282 -34.03 6.76 29.47
N LEU A 283 -32.86 7.29 29.10
CA LEU A 283 -31.54 6.84 29.54
C LEU A 283 -31.39 6.76 31.07
N LEU A 284 -31.84 7.79 31.79
CA LEU A 284 -31.76 7.85 33.25
C LEU A 284 -32.83 7.00 33.95
N ASN A 285 -33.87 6.57 33.24
CA ASN A 285 -34.96 5.75 33.77
C ASN A 285 -34.75 4.25 33.52
N MET A 286 -33.74 3.88 32.73
CA MET A 286 -33.42 2.47 32.44
C MET A 286 -32.91 1.76 33.70
N LYS A 287 -33.56 0.66 34.08
CA LYS A 287 -33.13 -0.18 35.23
C LYS A 287 -32.00 -1.15 34.90
N SER A 288 -31.76 -1.40 33.62
CA SER A 288 -30.78 -2.38 33.14
C SER A 288 -29.50 -1.69 32.70
N VAL A 289 -28.37 -2.00 33.37
CA VAL A 289 -27.04 -1.51 32.97
C VAL A 289 -26.69 -1.91 31.54
N SER A 290 -27.14 -3.09 31.08
CA SER A 290 -26.97 -3.51 29.68
C SER A 290 -27.76 -2.64 28.70
N GLY A 291 -28.92 -2.12 29.12
CA GLY A 291 -29.73 -1.20 28.31
C GLY A 291 -29.08 0.18 28.23
N ILE A 292 -28.57 0.69 29.37
CA ILE A 292 -27.81 1.94 29.44
C ILE A 292 -26.54 1.86 28.57
N LEU A 293 -25.82 0.74 28.63
CA LEU A 293 -24.62 0.54 27.82
C LEU A 293 -24.95 0.55 26.32
N HIS A 294 -26.00 -0.16 25.91
CA HIS A 294 -26.39 -0.21 24.51
C HIS A 294 -26.81 1.15 23.96
N THR A 295 -27.57 1.93 24.75
CA THR A 295 -28.00 3.28 24.37
C THR A 295 -26.81 4.24 24.30
N CYS A 296 -25.90 4.23 25.28
CA CYS A 296 -24.67 5.03 25.25
C CYS A 296 -23.77 4.69 24.06
N ALA A 297 -23.59 3.40 23.75
CA ALA A 297 -22.81 2.97 22.57
C ALA A 297 -23.45 3.44 21.24
N THR A 298 -24.78 3.49 21.20
CA THR A 298 -25.51 3.98 20.01
C THR A 298 -25.39 5.50 19.88
N LEU A 299 -25.46 6.24 20.99
CA LEU A 299 -25.22 7.70 21.02
C LEU A 299 -23.80 8.05 20.59
N ASP A 300 -22.81 7.31 21.10
CA ASP A 300 -21.39 7.47 20.72
C ASP A 300 -21.20 7.28 19.20
N MET A 301 -21.63 6.14 18.66
CA MET A 301 -21.50 5.84 17.22
C MET A 301 -22.21 6.88 16.33
N ALA A 302 -23.39 7.36 16.74
CA ALA A 302 -24.12 8.33 15.95
C ALA A 302 -23.49 9.73 15.98
N THR A 303 -22.97 10.14 17.14
CA THR A 303 -22.28 11.43 17.30
C THR A 303 -20.90 11.44 16.65
N GLU A 304 -20.24 10.29 16.49
CA GLU A 304 -18.96 10.18 15.79
C GLU A 304 -19.08 10.55 14.30
N HIS A 305 -20.23 10.31 13.67
CA HIS A 305 -20.38 10.41 12.22
C HIS A 305 -21.28 11.56 11.72
N SER A 306 -21.99 12.26 12.62
CA SER A 306 -22.99 13.25 12.21
C SER A 306 -23.01 14.50 13.10
N GLN A 307 -22.51 15.61 12.57
CA GLN A 307 -22.58 16.93 13.22
C GLN A 307 -24.03 17.33 13.54
N LYS A 308 -24.96 17.11 12.60
CA LYS A 308 -26.39 17.42 12.83
C LYS A 308 -26.96 16.62 14.00
N CYS A 309 -26.51 15.38 14.20
CA CYS A 309 -26.91 14.59 15.36
C CYS A 309 -26.39 15.20 16.66
N CYS A 310 -25.16 15.72 16.66
CA CYS A 310 -24.58 16.42 17.81
C CYS A 310 -25.40 17.67 18.18
N GLU A 311 -25.75 18.50 17.19
CA GLU A 311 -26.54 19.74 17.39
C GLU A 311 -27.94 19.44 17.98
N GLU A 312 -28.64 18.46 17.43
CA GLU A 312 -29.99 18.07 17.88
C GLU A 312 -29.95 17.44 19.29
N LEU A 313 -28.93 16.61 19.59
CA LEU A 313 -28.77 16.02 20.91
C LEU A 313 -28.45 17.08 21.98
N VAL A 314 -27.58 18.03 21.67
CA VAL A 314 -27.28 19.15 22.58
C VAL A 314 -28.54 19.98 22.84
N SER A 315 -29.31 20.28 21.79
CA SER A 315 -30.59 21.00 21.90
C SER A 315 -31.61 20.26 22.77
N ALA A 316 -31.57 18.93 22.77
CA ALA A 316 -32.42 18.09 23.61
C ALA A 316 -31.90 17.87 25.05
N GLY A 317 -30.82 18.55 25.46
CA GLY A 317 -30.28 18.45 26.82
C GLY A 317 -29.42 17.20 27.07
N ALA A 318 -28.77 16.67 26.02
CA ALA A 318 -27.92 15.49 26.15
C ALA A 318 -26.74 15.70 27.10
N ILE A 319 -26.17 16.91 27.14
CA ILE A 319 -24.99 17.21 27.98
C ILE A 319 -25.31 16.97 29.46
N ASP A 320 -26.38 17.57 29.98
CA ASP A 320 -26.78 17.41 31.38
C ASP A 320 -27.15 15.96 31.71
N THR A 321 -27.79 15.27 30.76
CA THR A 321 -28.18 13.87 30.92
C THR A 321 -26.95 12.96 31.02
N LEU A 322 -25.96 13.14 30.15
CA LEU A 322 -24.71 12.39 30.16
C LEU A 322 -23.87 12.72 31.40
N LEU A 323 -23.82 13.99 31.83
CA LEU A 323 -23.10 14.39 33.04
C LEU A 323 -23.73 13.80 34.32
N LYS A 324 -25.07 13.75 34.39
CA LYS A 324 -25.80 13.05 35.46
C LYS A 324 -25.48 11.55 35.45
N LEU A 325 -25.46 10.93 34.26
CA LEU A 325 -25.10 9.53 34.12
C LEU A 325 -23.67 9.28 34.62
N ILE A 326 -22.69 10.05 34.16
CA ILE A 326 -21.27 9.94 34.57
C ILE A 326 -21.13 9.99 36.09
N ARG A 327 -21.85 10.88 36.78
CA ARG A 327 -21.84 10.97 38.26
C ARG A 327 -22.45 9.75 38.96
N SER A 328 -23.42 9.08 38.33
CA SER A 328 -24.16 7.95 38.91
C SER A 328 -23.46 6.59 38.72
N VAL A 329 -22.49 6.52 37.81
CA VAL A 329 -21.86 5.28 37.36
C VAL A 329 -20.81 4.79 38.37
N SER A 330 -20.88 3.51 38.73
CA SER A 330 -19.99 2.90 39.72
C SER A 330 -18.64 2.42 39.13
N ARG A 331 -17.79 1.79 39.95
CA ARG A 331 -16.52 1.18 39.51
C ARG A 331 -16.69 -0.24 38.95
N SER A 332 -17.92 -0.73 38.80
CA SER A 332 -18.15 -2.04 38.18
C SER A 332 -17.67 -2.04 36.72
N ILE A 333 -17.22 -3.18 36.22
CA ILE A 333 -16.78 -3.32 34.82
C ILE A 333 -17.83 -2.81 33.81
N PRO A 334 -19.13 -3.18 33.89
CA PRO A 334 -20.11 -2.69 32.92
C PRO A 334 -20.37 -1.18 33.06
N ASP A 335 -20.28 -0.64 34.27
CA ASP A 335 -20.39 0.79 34.52
C ASP A 335 -19.20 1.58 33.93
N GLN A 336 -17.98 1.03 33.97
CA GLN A 336 -16.83 1.67 33.34
C GLN A 336 -16.95 1.72 31.80
N GLU A 337 -17.58 0.73 31.17
CA GLU A 337 -17.90 0.79 29.73
C GLU A 337 -18.99 1.83 29.42
N VAL A 338 -19.99 1.99 30.29
CA VAL A 338 -20.98 3.08 30.17
C VAL A 338 -20.29 4.44 30.26
N LEU A 339 -19.41 4.62 31.26
CA LEU A 339 -18.61 5.84 31.43
C LEU A 339 -17.79 6.16 30.17
N LYS A 340 -17.14 5.14 29.60
CA LYS A 340 -16.35 5.27 28.37
C LYS A 340 -17.20 5.82 27.21
N HIS A 341 -18.34 5.21 26.91
CA HIS A 341 -19.20 5.67 25.81
C HIS A 341 -19.82 7.06 26.08
N ALA A 342 -20.17 7.36 27.33
CA ALA A 342 -20.65 8.69 27.71
C ALA A 342 -19.57 9.77 27.50
N LEU A 343 -18.33 9.51 27.91
CA LEU A 343 -17.19 10.41 27.70
C LEU A 343 -16.84 10.55 26.21
N LEU A 344 -16.90 9.46 25.42
CA LEU A 344 -16.70 9.51 23.97
C LEU A 344 -17.76 10.37 23.29
N THR A 345 -19.02 10.25 23.70
CA THR A 345 -20.11 11.09 23.20
C THR A 345 -19.83 12.56 23.50
N LEU A 346 -19.48 12.92 24.75
CA LEU A 346 -19.11 14.30 25.10
C LEU A 346 -17.88 14.81 24.32
N ARG A 347 -16.89 13.94 24.08
CA ARG A 347 -15.73 14.26 23.24
C ARG A 347 -16.14 14.52 21.79
N ASN A 348 -17.03 13.71 21.21
CA ASN A 348 -17.52 13.89 19.85
C ASN A 348 -18.27 15.24 19.73
N LEU A 349 -19.08 15.62 20.73
CA LEU A 349 -19.70 16.95 20.79
C LEU A 349 -18.65 18.08 20.81
N ALA A 350 -17.62 17.92 21.65
CA ALA A 350 -16.54 18.91 21.79
C ALA A 350 -15.59 19.00 20.58
N CYS A 351 -15.70 18.11 19.59
CA CYS A 351 -15.00 18.25 18.32
C CYS A 351 -15.54 19.42 17.47
N HIS A 352 -16.79 19.86 17.72
CA HIS A 352 -17.42 20.95 16.99
C HIS A 352 -17.29 22.26 17.78
N PRO A 353 -16.56 23.28 17.27
CA PRO A 353 -16.23 24.49 18.05
C PRO A 353 -17.44 25.22 18.65
N HIS A 354 -18.58 25.26 17.93
CA HIS A 354 -19.80 25.94 18.39
C HIS A 354 -20.55 25.18 19.50
N LEU A 355 -20.29 23.87 19.69
CA LEU A 355 -20.92 23.06 20.75
C LEU A 355 -20.06 22.99 22.03
N VAL A 356 -18.77 23.36 21.94
CA VAL A 356 -17.87 23.39 23.10
C VAL A 356 -18.35 24.40 24.13
N GLU A 357 -18.89 25.55 23.70
CA GLU A 357 -19.44 26.55 24.64
C GLU A 357 -20.64 26.02 25.40
N ALA A 358 -21.59 25.35 24.73
CA ALA A 358 -22.72 24.71 25.38
C ALA A 358 -22.27 23.67 26.44
N LEU A 359 -21.20 22.93 26.16
CA LEU A 359 -20.60 22.02 27.13
C LEU A 359 -19.99 22.75 28.33
N ILE A 360 -19.32 23.87 28.13
CA ILE A 360 -18.71 24.67 29.20
C ILE A 360 -19.77 25.34 30.08
N ASP A 361 -20.84 25.83 29.46
CA ASP A 361 -21.93 26.54 30.13
C ASP A 361 -22.82 25.59 30.97
N SER A 362 -22.85 24.29 30.65
CA SER A 362 -23.52 23.27 31.49
C SER A 362 -22.92 23.19 32.90
N HIS A 363 -23.80 23.25 33.90
CA HIS A 363 -23.39 23.39 35.30
C HIS A 363 -22.49 22.23 35.80
N GLY A 364 -21.25 22.58 36.16
CA GLY A 364 -20.28 21.64 36.73
C GLY A 364 -19.71 20.64 35.73
N SER A 365 -19.91 20.83 34.43
CA SER A 365 -19.39 19.95 33.37
C SER A 365 -17.87 19.80 33.42
N VAL A 366 -17.15 20.93 33.46
CA VAL A 366 -15.69 21.00 33.51
C VAL A 366 -15.15 20.33 34.77
N GLU A 367 -15.83 20.52 35.91
CA GLU A 367 -15.47 19.88 37.17
C GLU A 367 -15.63 18.35 37.09
N ILE A 368 -16.76 17.86 36.56
CA ILE A 368 -17.01 16.41 36.40
C ILE A 368 -15.94 15.78 35.50
N ILE A 369 -15.67 16.40 34.35
CA ILE A 369 -14.69 15.87 33.37
C ILE A 369 -13.28 15.87 33.98
N LEU A 370 -12.90 16.95 34.68
CA LEU A 370 -11.61 17.04 35.36
C LEU A 370 -11.50 16.02 36.51
N TRP A 371 -12.58 15.81 37.25
CA TRP A 371 -12.65 14.79 38.29
C TRP A 371 -12.49 13.38 37.72
N GLU A 372 -13.16 13.07 36.60
CA GLU A 372 -13.02 11.79 35.90
C GLU A 372 -11.61 11.57 35.33
N PHE A 373 -10.99 12.63 34.80
CA PHE A 373 -9.59 12.58 34.37
C PHE A 373 -8.65 12.21 35.53
N LEU A 374 -8.85 12.81 36.70
CA LEU A 374 -8.03 12.52 37.89
C LEU A 374 -8.32 11.12 38.48
N ARG A 375 -9.55 10.63 38.32
CA ARG A 375 -10.01 9.36 38.89
C ARG A 375 -9.65 8.14 38.03
N SER A 376 -9.67 8.29 36.70
CA SER A 376 -9.52 7.17 35.76
C SER A 376 -8.06 6.72 35.61
N LYS A 377 -7.87 5.42 35.39
CA LYS A 377 -6.54 4.81 35.14
C LYS A 377 -6.42 4.11 33.79
N ASP A 378 -7.55 3.94 33.09
CA ASP A 378 -7.69 3.13 31.89
C ASP A 378 -8.08 4.02 30.68
N GLU A 379 -8.79 3.51 29.69
CA GLU A 379 -9.13 4.27 28.46
C GLU A 379 -9.87 5.59 28.73
N GLY A 380 -10.70 5.63 29.79
CA GLY A 380 -11.39 6.85 30.22
C GLY A 380 -10.45 8.02 30.55
N PHE A 381 -9.22 7.74 31.00
CA PHE A 381 -8.20 8.76 31.27
C PHE A 381 -7.81 9.51 29.98
N PHE A 382 -7.62 8.77 28.89
CA PHE A 382 -7.21 9.35 27.60
C PHE A 382 -8.36 10.13 26.97
N ILE A 383 -9.59 9.62 27.04
CA ILE A 383 -10.77 10.30 26.51
C ILE A 383 -11.03 11.61 27.27
N ALA A 384 -10.96 11.58 28.61
CA ALA A 384 -11.11 12.78 29.42
C ALA A 384 -9.98 13.80 29.19
N SER A 385 -8.74 13.34 28.95
CA SER A 385 -7.61 14.20 28.55
C SER A 385 -7.91 14.95 27.24
N GLU A 386 -8.32 14.22 26.20
CA GLU A 386 -8.67 14.80 24.90
C GLU A 386 -9.80 15.82 25.03
N LEU A 387 -10.84 15.49 25.79
CA LEU A 387 -11.97 16.37 26.06
C LEU A 387 -11.53 17.64 26.80
N LEU A 388 -10.69 17.54 27.84
CA LEU A 388 -10.17 18.69 28.55
C LEU A 388 -9.33 19.59 27.64
N LYS A 389 -8.46 19.04 26.79
CA LYS A 389 -7.68 19.85 25.83
C LYS A 389 -8.59 20.61 24.87
N LYS A 390 -9.69 20.01 24.42
CA LYS A 390 -10.69 20.68 23.57
C LYS A 390 -11.40 21.80 24.32
N ILE A 391 -11.80 21.58 25.57
CA ILE A 391 -12.39 22.63 26.43
C ILE A 391 -11.39 23.79 26.60
N CYS A 392 -10.13 23.50 26.92
CA CYS A 392 -9.07 24.49 27.08
C CYS A 392 -8.64 25.18 25.77
N SER A 393 -9.16 24.75 24.61
CA SER A 393 -8.95 25.47 23.35
C SER A 393 -9.80 26.76 23.28
N THR A 394 -10.68 26.99 24.25
CA THR A 394 -11.47 28.22 24.40
C THR A 394 -11.06 28.99 25.66
N HIS A 395 -11.13 30.32 25.61
CA HIS A 395 -10.82 31.16 26.77
C HIS A 395 -11.75 30.87 27.96
N LYS A 396 -13.07 30.71 27.68
CA LYS A 396 -14.08 30.32 28.68
C LYS A 396 -13.74 29.01 29.38
N GLY A 397 -13.25 28.01 28.63
CA GLY A 397 -12.87 26.71 29.20
C GLY A 397 -11.65 26.79 30.12
N VAL A 398 -10.65 27.59 29.75
CA VAL A 398 -9.46 27.84 30.60
C VAL A 398 -9.86 28.57 31.88
N GLU A 399 -10.73 29.58 31.81
CA GLU A 399 -11.26 30.25 32.99
C GLU A 399 -12.05 29.29 33.89
N ALA A 400 -12.89 28.43 33.31
CA ALA A 400 -13.66 27.44 34.06
C ALA A 400 -12.77 26.47 34.85
N ILE A 401 -11.64 26.03 34.28
CA ILE A 401 -10.66 25.20 34.99
C ILE A 401 -9.92 25.99 36.07
N ARG A 402 -9.55 27.25 35.81
CA ARG A 402 -8.88 28.11 36.81
C ARG A 402 -9.75 28.37 38.05
N LYS A 403 -11.07 28.38 37.88
CA LYS A 403 -12.05 28.44 38.99
C LYS A 403 -12.06 27.18 39.88
N LEU A 404 -11.31 26.13 39.55
CA LEU A 404 -11.23 24.86 40.30
C LEU A 404 -9.82 24.63 40.89
N PRO A 405 -9.35 25.46 41.86
CA PRO A 405 -7.97 25.41 42.36
C PRO A 405 -7.62 24.10 43.08
N THR A 406 -8.60 23.45 43.71
CA THR A 406 -8.41 22.15 44.39
C THR A 406 -8.10 21.03 43.40
N HIS A 407 -8.79 21.01 42.27
CA HIS A 407 -8.58 20.03 41.20
C HIS A 407 -7.27 20.28 40.47
N LEU A 408 -6.88 21.54 40.27
CA LEU A 408 -5.58 21.91 39.70
C LEU A 408 -4.40 21.46 40.59
N LYS A 409 -4.49 21.64 41.91
CA LYS A 409 -3.49 21.11 42.86
C LYS A 409 -3.39 19.57 42.76
N ARG A 410 -4.54 18.89 42.67
CA ARG A 410 -4.56 17.43 42.47
C ARG A 410 -3.95 17.02 41.13
N LEU A 411 -4.20 17.76 40.06
CA LEU A 411 -3.61 17.53 38.75
C LEU A 411 -2.08 17.67 38.77
N GLN A 412 -1.56 18.70 39.45
CA GLN A 412 -0.11 18.87 39.66
C GLN A 412 0.48 17.69 40.46
N SER A 413 -0.19 17.28 41.54
CA SER A 413 0.26 16.11 42.33
C SER A 413 0.26 14.80 41.52
N LEU A 414 -0.69 14.64 40.58
CA LEU A 414 -0.73 13.49 39.68
C LEU A 414 0.46 13.49 38.70
N VAL A 415 0.83 14.65 38.17
CA VAL A 415 2.01 14.79 37.30
C VAL A 415 3.29 14.43 38.06
N GLU A 416 3.43 14.89 39.31
CA GLU A 416 4.57 14.54 40.16
C GLU A 416 4.62 13.03 40.47
N GLU A 417 3.48 12.41 40.77
CA GLU A 417 3.37 10.97 41.00
C GLU A 417 3.74 10.16 39.74
N LEU A 418 3.21 10.53 38.58
CA LEU A 418 3.52 9.87 37.30
C LEU A 418 4.98 10.08 36.89
N THR A 419 5.57 11.25 37.20
CA THR A 419 6.99 11.53 36.95
C THR A 419 7.89 10.63 37.80
N ARG A 420 7.57 10.45 39.10
CA ARG A 420 8.28 9.52 39.99
C ARG A 420 8.11 8.07 39.53
N LYS A 421 6.93 7.67 39.07
CA LYS A 421 6.68 6.32 38.53
C LYS A 421 7.46 6.06 37.25
N ALA A 422 7.47 7.01 36.32
CA ALA A 422 8.22 6.90 35.07
C ALA A 422 9.74 6.81 35.31
N SER A 423 10.28 7.56 36.28
CA SER A 423 11.71 7.48 36.63
C SER A 423 12.08 6.15 37.30
N HIS A 424 11.20 5.61 38.15
CA HIS A 424 11.37 4.30 38.76
C HIS A 424 11.27 3.15 37.74
N GLU A 425 10.33 3.22 36.80
CA GLU A 425 10.19 2.22 35.72
C GLU A 425 11.33 2.26 34.70
N LYS A 426 12.02 3.40 34.53
CA LYS A 426 13.25 3.47 33.75
C LYS A 426 14.41 2.71 34.42
N ARG A 427 14.40 2.58 35.74
CA ARG A 427 15.45 1.91 36.52
C ARG A 427 15.21 0.40 36.69
N ASN A 428 13.96 -0.07 36.58
CA ASN A 428 13.59 -1.46 36.76
C ASN A 428 13.27 -2.18 35.44
N THR A 429 13.64 -3.45 35.32
CA THR A 429 13.37 -4.35 34.19
C THR A 429 11.91 -4.85 34.13
N ARG A 430 10.91 -4.02 34.42
CA ARG A 430 9.50 -4.38 34.16
C ARG A 430 9.22 -4.36 32.65
N GLY A 431 8.28 -5.19 32.21
CA GLY A 431 7.98 -5.39 30.78
C GLY A 431 7.63 -4.08 30.04
N PRO A 432 7.96 -3.98 28.74
CA PRO A 432 7.92 -2.74 27.96
C PRO A 432 6.54 -2.05 27.92
N ALA A 433 5.45 -2.81 28.01
CA ALA A 433 4.08 -2.28 27.93
C ALA A 433 3.65 -1.44 29.14
N ALA A 434 4.10 -1.79 30.36
CA ALA A 434 3.74 -1.02 31.57
C ALA A 434 4.43 0.36 31.54
N ARG A 435 5.70 0.37 31.13
CA ARG A 435 6.50 1.58 30.97
C ARG A 435 5.92 2.53 29.93
N GLU A 436 5.51 2.00 28.77
CA GLU A 436 4.89 2.80 27.72
C GLU A 436 3.58 3.45 28.19
N ASN A 437 2.76 2.74 28.96
CA ASN A 437 1.50 3.27 29.49
C ASN A 437 1.74 4.42 30.48
N VAL A 438 2.66 4.26 31.44
CA VAL A 438 2.97 5.31 32.42
C VAL A 438 3.55 6.55 31.73
N GLU A 439 4.47 6.37 30.77
CA GLU A 439 5.01 7.48 29.98
C GLU A 439 3.93 8.17 29.14
N ARG A 440 3.00 7.41 28.53
CA ARG A 440 1.87 7.97 27.79
C ARG A 440 0.96 8.80 28.70
N ARG A 441 0.58 8.28 29.87
CA ARG A 441 -0.26 9.00 30.85
C ARG A 441 0.41 10.26 31.37
N LEU A 442 1.72 10.21 31.62
CA LEU A 442 2.50 11.38 32.03
C LEU A 442 2.47 12.48 30.96
N ARG A 443 2.67 12.13 29.68
CA ARG A 443 2.60 13.09 28.56
C ARG A 443 1.25 13.78 28.50
N GLU A 444 0.17 13.02 28.62
CA GLU A 444 -1.21 13.53 28.61
C GLU A 444 -1.47 14.51 29.77
N ALA A 445 -1.13 14.12 31.00
CA ALA A 445 -1.32 14.98 32.18
C ALA A 445 -0.52 16.29 32.09
N ILE A 446 0.73 16.22 31.62
CA ILE A 446 1.56 17.42 31.39
C ILE A 446 0.91 18.33 30.34
N GLN A 447 0.38 17.78 29.25
CA GLN A 447 -0.29 18.57 28.23
C GLN A 447 -1.53 19.27 28.80
N VAL A 448 -2.38 18.57 29.55
CA VAL A 448 -3.57 19.19 30.18
C VAL A 448 -3.17 20.33 31.12
N VAL A 449 -2.12 20.15 31.95
CA VAL A 449 -1.59 21.24 32.80
C VAL A 449 -1.13 22.43 31.97
N LYS A 450 -0.40 22.19 30.88
CA LYS A 450 0.11 23.26 30.01
C LYS A 450 -1.02 24.09 29.40
N VAL A 451 -2.05 23.44 28.83
CA VAL A 451 -3.17 24.17 28.22
C VAL A 451 -4.01 24.88 29.28
N ALA A 452 -4.15 24.31 30.49
CA ALA A 452 -4.83 24.99 31.60
C ALA A 452 -4.06 26.23 32.13
N ALA A 453 -2.72 26.21 32.07
CA ALA A 453 -1.87 27.31 32.53
C ALA A 453 -1.77 28.44 31.50
N ASN A 454 -1.47 28.11 30.25
CA ASN A 454 -1.01 29.08 29.24
C ASN A 454 -2.12 29.71 28.39
N GLY A 455 -3.36 29.26 28.52
CA GLY A 455 -4.44 29.69 27.63
C GLY A 455 -4.43 28.96 26.27
N PRO A 456 -5.47 29.17 25.43
CA PRO A 456 -5.49 28.59 24.08
C PRO A 456 -4.32 29.13 23.25
N VAL A 457 -3.64 28.24 22.52
CA VAL A 457 -2.63 28.59 21.50
C VAL A 457 -3.31 28.89 20.18
#